data_AF-A0A933HVM5-F1
#
_entry.id   AF-A0A933HVM5-F1
#
_cell.length_a   1.000
_cell.length_b   1.000
_cell.length_c   1.000
_cell.angle_alpha   90.00
_cell.angle_beta   90.00
_cell.angle_gamma   90.00
#
_symmetry.space_group_name_H-M   'P 1'
#
loop_
_entity.id
_entity.type
_entity.pdbx_description
1 polymer ?
#
loop_
_entity_poly.entity_id
_entity_poly.type
_entity_poly.pdbx_seq_one_letter_code
_entity_poly.pdbx_strand_id
1 'polypeptide(L)'
;MTIRQLIRDGEFKELAEAQLDSKKRITLKRLKTNSKRYRIYANGAGQIILDPQVSVSASEVWLFENKSALESVRRGLRQSAEGKVKEGPSMAGHADLELG
;
A
#
# COMPACT_ATOMS: atom_id res chain seq x y z
N MET A 1 -9.46 19.73 -5.79
CA MET A 1 -9.80 18.30 -5.66
C MET A 1 -11.26 18.20 -5.27
N THR A 2 -12.07 17.45 -6.01
CA THR A 2 -13.51 17.32 -5.72
C THR A 2 -13.79 16.12 -4.82
N ILE A 3 -14.94 16.12 -4.15
CA ILE A 3 -15.33 15.02 -3.25
C ILE A 3 -15.38 13.66 -3.97
N ARG A 4 -15.77 13.67 -5.26
CA ARG A 4 -15.80 12.48 -6.14
C ARG A 4 -14.42 11.93 -6.50
N GLN A 5 -13.37 12.76 -6.43
CA GLN A 5 -11.99 12.32 -6.65
C GLN A 5 -11.36 11.75 -5.38
N LEU A 6 -11.86 12.15 -4.21
CA LEU A 6 -11.30 11.79 -2.91
C LEU A 6 -12.00 10.56 -2.29
N ILE A 7 -13.32 10.51 -2.40
CA ILE A 7 -14.15 9.46 -1.79
C ILE A 7 -14.49 8.44 -2.87
N ARG A 8 -13.97 7.21 -2.71
CA ARG A 8 -14.21 6.08 -3.64
C ARG A 8 -15.57 5.42 -3.43
N ASP A 9 -16.07 5.46 -2.19
CA ASP A 9 -17.36 4.95 -1.77
C ASP A 9 -17.99 5.96 -0.81
N GLY A 10 -19.23 6.36 -1.10
CA GLY A 10 -19.95 7.40 -0.37
C GLY A 10 -20.64 6.91 0.91
N GLU A 11 -20.63 5.60 1.19
CA GLU A 11 -21.19 5.06 2.42
C GLU A 11 -20.22 5.21 3.59
N PHE A 12 -20.55 6.09 4.53
CA PHE A 12 -19.76 6.31 5.73
C PHE A 12 -20.40 5.60 6.93
N LYS A 13 -19.56 4.85 7.65
CA LYS A 13 -19.90 4.33 8.97
C LYS A 13 -19.10 5.06 10.03
N GLU A 14 -19.76 5.53 11.07
CA GLU A 14 -19.07 6.02 12.25
C GLU A 14 -18.34 4.85 12.93
N LEU A 15 -17.01 4.97 13.05
CA LEU A 15 -16.17 3.93 13.66
C LEU A 15 -15.80 4.27 15.11
N ALA A 16 -15.66 5.56 15.42
CA ALA A 16 -15.26 6.04 16.73
C ALA A 16 -15.41 7.57 16.83
N GLU A 17 -15.78 8.04 18.02
CA GLU A 17 -15.50 9.40 18.48
C GLU A 17 -14.14 9.45 19.22
N ALA A 18 -13.41 10.55 19.10
CA ALA A 18 -12.14 10.75 19.79
C ALA A 18 -11.90 12.24 20.09
N GLN A 19 -11.29 12.51 21.24
CA GLN A 19 -10.92 13.86 21.66
C GLN A 19 -9.45 14.15 21.32
N LEU A 20 -9.14 15.41 21.07
CA LEU A 20 -7.77 15.89 20.97
C LEU A 20 -7.07 15.73 22.32
N ASP A 21 -5.84 15.24 22.29
CA ASP A 21 -4.98 15.27 23.46
C ASP A 21 -4.36 16.65 23.71
N SER A 22 -3.60 16.79 24.79
CA SER A 22 -2.90 18.03 25.16
C SER A 22 -1.90 18.52 24.11
N LYS A 23 -1.52 17.68 23.15
CA LYS A 23 -0.62 18.02 22.02
C LYS A 23 -1.39 18.21 20.71
N LYS A 24 -2.72 18.34 20.76
CA LYS A 24 -3.61 18.49 19.60
C LYS A 24 -3.55 17.30 18.63
N ARG A 25 -3.40 16.08 19.14
CA ARG A 25 -3.40 14.84 18.35
C ARG A 25 -4.69 14.06 18.55
N ILE A 26 -5.18 13.41 17.50
CA ILE A 26 -6.28 12.44 17.56
C ILE A 26 -5.69 11.04 17.61
N THR A 27 -6.06 10.24 18.61
CA THR A 27 -5.57 8.86 18.73
C THR A 27 -6.55 7.88 18.09
N LEU A 28 -6.10 7.16 17.06
CA LEU A 28 -6.90 6.25 16.24
C LEU A 28 -6.97 4.81 16.81
N LYS A 29 -7.07 4.62 18.14
CA LYS A 29 -6.95 3.30 18.81
C LYS A 29 -7.90 2.22 18.28
N ARG A 30 -9.10 2.62 17.85
CA ARG A 30 -10.17 1.70 17.41
C ARG A 30 -10.12 1.38 15.91
N LEU A 31 -9.25 2.05 15.15
CA LEU A 31 -9.13 1.84 13.71
C LEU A 31 -8.20 0.67 13.42
N LYS A 32 -8.76 -0.42 12.89
CA LYS A 32 -7.97 -1.54 12.34
C LYS A 32 -7.41 -1.12 10.99
N THR A 33 -6.21 -0.59 10.98
CA THR A 33 -5.56 -0.10 9.77
C THR A 33 -4.09 -0.52 9.75
N ASN A 34 -3.66 -1.07 8.62
CA ASN A 34 -2.28 -1.50 8.43
C ASN A 34 -1.39 -0.36 7.91
N SER A 35 -1.97 0.81 7.63
CA SER A 35 -1.23 1.95 7.10
C SER A 35 -0.56 2.74 8.22
N LYS A 36 0.73 3.03 8.04
CA LYS A 36 1.47 3.94 8.93
C LYS A 36 1.45 5.39 8.47
N ARG A 37 0.93 5.66 7.26
CA ARG A 37 0.87 6.99 6.65
C ARG A 37 -0.52 7.31 6.12
N TYR A 38 -0.90 8.58 6.20
CA TYR A 38 -2.18 9.08 5.72
C TYR A 38 -1.96 10.39 4.97
N ARG A 39 -2.69 10.57 3.88
CA ARG A 39 -2.94 11.91 3.36
C ARG A 39 -4.10 12.50 4.16
N ILE A 40 -3.96 13.77 4.52
CA ILE A 40 -4.95 14.50 5.30
C ILE A 40 -5.54 15.56 4.39
N TYR A 41 -6.86 15.56 4.26
CA TYR A 41 -7.60 16.58 3.53
C TYR A 41 -8.56 17.27 4.48
N ALA A 42 -8.69 18.58 4.34
CA ALA A 42 -9.70 19.37 5.02
C ALA A 42 -10.54 20.10 3.98
N ASN A 43 -11.83 20.27 4.25
CA ASN A 43 -12.71 21.09 3.42
C ASN A 43 -13.13 22.38 4.15
N GLY A 44 -13.82 23.27 3.44
CA GLY A 44 -14.27 24.55 4.00
C GLY A 44 -15.28 24.43 5.15
N ALA A 45 -15.88 23.25 5.34
CA ALA A 45 -16.78 22.96 6.46
C ALA A 45 -16.04 22.46 7.71
N GLY A 46 -14.70 22.36 7.67
CA GLY A 46 -13.88 21.86 8.77
C GLY A 46 -13.87 20.34 8.91
N GLN A 47 -14.43 19.60 7.94
CA GLN A 47 -14.37 18.14 7.94
C GLN A 47 -12.98 17.68 7.51
N ILE A 48 -12.48 16.64 8.16
CA ILE A 48 -11.16 16.05 7.89
C ILE A 48 -11.34 14.64 7.34
N ILE A 49 -10.64 14.33 6.26
CA ILE A 49 -10.57 12.98 5.67
C ILE A 49 -9.14 12.46 5.82
N LEU A 50 -9.02 11.25 6.37
CA LEU A 50 -7.76 10.51 6.47
C LEU A 50 -7.76 9.40 5.40
N ASP A 51 -6.88 9.52 4.41
CA ASP A 51 -6.74 8.55 3.32
C ASP A 51 -5.45 7.72 3.50
N PRO A 52 -5.56 6.43 3.88
CA PRO A 52 -4.41 5.56 4.12
C PRO A 52 -3.50 5.44 2.90
N GLN A 53 -2.18 5.53 3.10
CA GLN A 53 -1.19 5.39 2.04
C GLN A 53 -0.29 4.17 2.27
N VAL A 54 -0.23 3.28 1.29
CA VAL A 54 0.80 2.24 1.24
C VAL A 54 2.10 2.83 0.71
N SER A 55 3.20 2.56 1.39
CA SER A 55 4.54 2.93 0.93
C SER A 55 5.15 1.74 0.22
N VAL A 56 5.43 1.89 -1.06
CA VAL A 56 6.22 0.93 -1.84
C VAL A 56 7.67 1.42 -1.82
N SER A 57 8.64 0.52 -1.64
CA SER A 57 10.06 0.91 -1.70
C SER A 57 10.42 1.37 -3.12
N ALA A 58 11.36 2.30 -3.25
CA ALA A 58 11.74 2.84 -4.56
C ALA A 58 12.14 1.73 -5.55
N SER A 59 12.87 0.72 -5.05
CA SER A 59 13.31 -0.45 -5.80
C SER A 59 12.18 -1.37 -6.27
N GLU A 60 10.97 -1.23 -5.74
CA GLU A 60 9.80 -2.04 -6.09
C GLU A 60 8.72 -1.24 -6.84
N VAL A 61 8.86 0.09 -6.98
CA VAL A 61 7.88 0.93 -7.68
C VAL A 61 7.66 0.45 -9.12
N TRP A 62 8.74 0.10 -9.82
CA TRP A 62 8.70 -0.38 -11.21
C TRP A 62 7.80 -1.62 -11.38
N LEU A 63 7.70 -2.47 -10.36
CA LEU A 63 6.88 -3.69 -10.41
C LEU A 63 5.39 -3.34 -10.47
N PHE A 64 4.97 -2.27 -9.80
CA PHE A 64 3.58 -1.81 -9.82
C PHE A 64 3.24 -1.01 -11.08
N GLU A 65 4.23 -0.46 -11.77
CA GLU A 65 4.07 0.21 -13.06
C GLU A 65 3.97 -0.79 -14.21
N ASN A 66 4.64 -1.95 -14.11
CA ASN A 66 4.60 -3.01 -15.12
C ASN A 66 3.59 -4.12 -14.76
N LYS A 67 2.38 -4.02 -15.30
CA LYS A 67 1.31 -5.01 -15.11
C LYS A 67 1.73 -6.45 -15.45
N SER A 68 2.52 -6.64 -16.51
CA SER A 68 2.95 -7.99 -16.92
C SER A 68 3.90 -8.61 -15.90
N ALA A 69 4.86 -7.83 -15.41
CA ALA A 69 5.78 -8.25 -14.36
C ALA A 69 5.03 -8.59 -13.06
N LEU A 70 4.09 -7.73 -12.66
CA LEU A 70 3.26 -7.96 -11.46
C LEU A 70 2.45 -9.25 -11.54
N GLU A 71 1.80 -9.52 -12.68
CA GLU A 71 1.04 -10.75 -12.88
C GLU A 71 1.93 -12.00 -12.92
N SER A 72 3.15 -11.88 -13.44
CA SER A 72 4.13 -12.97 -13.40
C SER A 72 4.58 -13.29 -11.97
N VAL A 73 4.88 -12.27 -11.17
CA VAL A 73 5.24 -12.44 -9.75
C VAL A 73 4.08 -13.07 -8.98
N ARG A 74 2.84 -12.59 -9.16
CA ARG A 74 1.64 -13.16 -8.54
C ARG A 74 1.44 -14.64 -8.89
N ARG A 75 1.62 -15.00 -10.15
CA ARG A 75 1.58 -16.40 -10.60
C ARG A 75 2.65 -17.24 -9.92
N GLY A 76 3.89 -16.76 -9.86
CA GLY A 76 4.99 -17.45 -9.21
C GLY A 76 4.74 -17.68 -7.72
N LEU A 77 4.25 -16.67 -7.01
CA LEU A 77 3.87 -16.78 -5.58
C LEU A 77 2.78 -17.85 -5.38
N ARG A 78 1.76 -17.89 -6.26
CA ARG A 78 0.72 -18.92 -6.20
C ARG A 78 1.28 -20.33 -6.46
N GLN A 79 2.11 -20.48 -7.50
CA GLN A 79 2.75 -21.75 -7.83
C GLN A 79 3.64 -22.24 -6.68
N SER A 80 4.39 -21.35 -6.04
CA SER A 80 5.22 -21.70 -4.89
C SER A 80 4.40 -22.17 -3.69
N ALA A 81 3.29 -21.48 -3.38
CA ALA A 81 2.37 -21.89 -2.33
C ALA A 81 1.73 -23.26 -2.60
N GLU A 82 1.51 -23.60 -3.87
CA GLU A 82 1.01 -24.90 -4.34
C GLU A 82 2.11 -25.97 -4.48
N GLY A 83 3.37 -25.67 -4.12
CA GLY A 83 4.50 -26.59 -4.26
C GLY A 83 4.96 -26.84 -5.70
N LYS A 84 4.46 -26.07 -6.67
CA LYS A 84 4.82 -26.15 -8.10
C LYS A 84 6.12 -25.38 -8.39
N VAL A 85 7.16 -25.70 -7.65
CA VAL A 85 8.51 -25.16 -7.85
C VAL A 85 9.35 -26.16 -8.64
N LYS A 86 10.26 -25.66 -9.48
CA LYS A 86 11.30 -26.46 -10.10
C LYS A 86 12.64 -25.98 -9.58
N GLU A 87 13.55 -26.89 -9.29
CA GLU A 87 14.94 -26.51 -9.04
C GLU A 87 15.50 -25.89 -10.31
N GLY A 88 15.85 -24.61 -10.22
CA GLY A 88 16.57 -23.90 -11.28
C GLY A 88 18.05 -24.25 -11.26
N PRO A 89 18.77 -23.99 -12.36
CA PRO A 89 20.22 -24.11 -12.37
C PRO A 89 20.84 -23.19 -11.31
N SER A 90 21.98 -23.60 -10.74
CA SER A 90 22.75 -22.77 -9.83
C SER A 90 23.15 -21.46 -10.51
N MET A 91 22.74 -20.33 -9.93
CA MET A 91 23.10 -18.99 -10.42
C MET A 91 24.49 -18.54 -9.94
N ALA A 92 25.21 -19.38 -9.19
CA ALA A 92 26.53 -19.05 -8.64
C ALA A 92 27.60 -18.77 -9.72
N GLY A 93 27.41 -19.27 -10.95
CA GLY A 93 28.33 -19.04 -12.08
C GLY A 93 28.10 -17.75 -12.87
N HIS A 94 27.13 -16.91 -12.50
CA HIS A 94 26.72 -15.74 -13.29
C HIS A 94 26.87 -14.40 -12.53
N ALA A 95 27.60 -14.38 -11.41
CA ALA A 95 27.84 -13.16 -10.65
C ALA A 95 28.65 -12.10 -11.41
N ASP A 96 29.46 -12.52 -12.40
CA ASP A 96 30.40 -11.65 -13.14
C ASP A 96 29.89 -11.20 -14.52
N LEU A 97 28.59 -11.31 -14.80
CA LEU A 97 28.02 -10.68 -16.00
C LEU A 97 27.83 -9.18 -15.73
N GLU A 98 28.93 -8.44 -15.85
CA GLU A 98 28.91 -6.99 -16.04
C GLU A 98 28.04 -6.69 -17.28
N LEU A 99 26.85 -6.13 -17.04
CA LEU A 99 25.98 -5.60 -18.08
C LEU A 99 26.62 -4.30 -18.60
N GLY A 100 27.46 -4.44 -19.62
CA GLY A 100 28.00 -3.31 -20.42
C GLY A 100 26.94 -2.62 -21.26
#